data_AF-A0A8H6RXI1-F1
#
_entry.id   AF-A0A8H6RXI1-F1
#
_cell.length_a   1.000
_cell.length_b   1.000
_cell.length_c   1.000
_cell.angle_alpha   90.00
_cell.angle_beta   90.00
_cell.angle_gamma   90.00
#
_symmetry.space_group_name_H-M   'P 1'
#
loop_
_entity.id
_entity.type
_entity.pdbx_description
1 polymer ?
#
loop_
_entity_poly.entity_id
_entity_poly.type
_entity_poly.pdbx_seq_one_letter_code
_entity_poly.pdbx_strand_id
1 'polypeptide(L)'
;MSLRQRIPFQDDEEDRSHSTQVLDETEQEELIEDLRRENLQTSARAVVMLDGVLAFSTLLQVVYLLKQSRMSPLFELFPPSATTSLEPIPAPVLFTVLALLLHANLVLHLHPALTSSSSLPLPLPYATTYALGCVAPTLGLFLARAWQTTLWTSLPVLVVLLVQSVHDTLKEGDEALAELETLKYTAPGP
;
A
#
# COMPACT_ATOMS: atom_id res chain seq x y z
N MET A 1 28.81 43.74 51.69
CA MET A 1 28.51 42.34 51.33
C MET A 1 27.69 42.36 50.05
N SER A 2 28.27 41.93 48.93
CA SER A 2 27.59 41.88 47.63
C SER A 2 26.96 40.49 47.49
N LEU A 3 25.63 40.45 47.40
CA LEU A 3 24.85 39.24 47.13
C LEU A 3 25.09 38.81 45.67
N ARG A 4 25.61 37.60 45.48
CA ARG A 4 25.82 37.01 44.15
C ARG A 4 24.46 36.57 43.59
N GLN A 5 23.99 37.28 42.58
CA GLN A 5 22.75 36.98 41.86
C GLN A 5 22.92 35.69 41.04
N ARG A 6 21.98 34.75 41.16
CA ARG A 6 21.94 33.56 40.29
C ARG A 6 21.40 33.99 38.93
N ILE A 7 22.15 33.67 37.89
CA ILE A 7 21.77 33.86 36.50
C ILE A 7 20.75 32.75 36.19
N PRO A 8 19.52 33.07 35.74
CA PRO A 8 18.59 32.06 35.24
C PRO A 8 19.21 31.38 34.04
N PHE A 9 19.00 30.07 33.90
CA PHE A 9 19.31 29.37 32.65
C PHE A 9 18.59 30.10 31.52
N GLN A 10 19.39 30.62 30.59
CA GLN A 10 18.92 31.25 29.38
C GLN A 10 18.86 30.12 28.36
N ASP A 11 17.65 29.67 28.02
CA ASP A 11 17.44 28.78 26.89
C ASP A 11 17.82 29.57 25.63
N ASP A 12 19.01 29.27 25.10
CA ASP A 12 19.47 29.81 23.83
C ASP A 12 18.63 29.18 22.70
N GLU A 13 17.52 29.85 22.36
CA GLU A 13 16.63 29.46 21.26
C GLU A 13 17.27 29.58 19.86
N GLU A 14 18.50 30.07 19.73
CA GLU A 14 19.14 30.38 18.44
C GLU A 14 20.03 29.27 17.84
N ASP A 15 20.30 28.16 18.55
CA ASP A 15 21.22 27.09 18.08
C ASP A 15 20.52 25.79 17.62
N ARG A 16 19.28 25.87 17.15
CA ARG A 16 18.51 24.71 16.62
C ARG A 16 18.93 24.26 15.21
N SER A 17 20.22 24.31 14.87
CA SER A 17 20.67 23.73 13.59
C SER A 17 21.23 22.32 13.70
N HIS A 18 21.81 21.87 14.81
CA HIS A 18 22.26 20.46 14.99
C HIS A 18 22.57 20.10 16.47
N SER A 19 21.76 20.51 17.45
CA SER A 19 21.91 19.94 18.80
C SER A 19 21.33 18.53 18.82
N THR A 20 22.18 17.53 19.07
CA THR A 20 21.76 16.18 19.43
C THR A 20 21.06 16.28 20.78
N GLN A 21 19.76 16.58 20.76
CA GLN A 21 18.94 16.66 21.97
C GLN A 21 18.89 15.26 22.59
N VAL A 22 19.52 15.11 23.76
CA VAL A 22 19.46 13.89 24.56
C VAL A 22 18.16 13.95 25.34
N LEU A 23 17.24 13.05 25.05
CA LEU A 23 15.95 12.92 25.71
C LEU A 23 16.10 12.18 27.04
N ASP A 24 15.43 12.65 28.08
CA ASP A 24 15.36 11.90 29.33
C ASP A 24 14.49 10.63 29.17
N GLU A 25 14.50 9.74 30.18
CA GLU A 25 13.76 8.47 30.09
C GLU A 25 12.24 8.65 29.94
N THR A 26 11.69 9.73 30.48
CA THR A 26 10.24 9.99 30.41
C THR A 26 9.86 10.55 29.04
N GLU A 27 10.65 11.50 28.54
CA GLU A 27 10.50 12.06 27.19
C GLU A 27 10.68 10.99 26.11
N GLN A 28 11.60 10.03 26.29
CA GLN A 28 11.77 8.90 25.37
C GLN A 28 10.51 8.01 25.31
N GLU A 29 9.90 7.71 26.45
CA GLU A 29 8.68 6.88 26.48
C GLU A 29 7.50 7.62 25.85
N GLU A 30 7.30 8.90 26.19
CA GLU A 30 6.21 9.71 25.64
C GLU A 30 6.33 9.84 24.13
N LEU A 31 7.54 10.10 23.62
CA LEU A 31 7.79 10.19 22.18
C LEU A 31 7.50 8.88 21.46
N ILE A 32 7.92 7.74 22.01
CA ILE A 32 7.68 6.43 21.40
C ILE A 32 6.18 6.08 21.42
N GLU A 33 5.48 6.40 22.50
CA GLU A 33 4.02 6.21 22.59
C GLU A 33 3.27 7.08 21.58
N ASP A 34 3.69 8.34 21.41
CA ASP A 34 3.12 9.24 20.41
C ASP A 34 3.38 8.74 18.99
N LEU A 35 4.61 8.34 18.66
CA LEU A 35 4.94 7.75 17.37
C LEU A 35 4.13 6.48 17.10
N ARG A 36 3.94 5.62 18.11
CA ARG A 36 3.09 4.43 17.99
C ARG A 36 1.65 4.80 17.67
N ARG A 37 1.09 5.77 18.38
CA ARG A 37 -0.29 6.24 18.18
C ARG A 37 -0.48 6.83 16.79
N GLU A 38 0.46 7.65 16.33
CA GLU A 38 0.46 8.23 14.99
C GLU A 38 0.61 7.16 13.89
N ASN A 39 1.51 6.20 14.08
CA ASN A 39 1.72 5.09 13.15
C ASN A 39 0.44 4.24 13.01
N LEU A 40 -0.21 3.88 14.12
CA LEU A 40 -1.47 3.13 14.10
C LEU A 40 -2.59 3.89 13.40
N GLN A 41 -2.73 5.20 13.64
CA GLN A 41 -3.73 6.02 12.97
C GLN A 41 -3.47 6.15 11.47
N THR A 42 -2.21 6.34 11.09
CA THR A 42 -1.82 6.48 9.69
C THR A 42 -1.99 5.16 8.93
N SER A 43 -1.58 4.05 9.54
CA SER A 43 -1.78 2.70 9.04
C SER A 43 -3.26 2.37 8.82
N ALA A 44 -4.11 2.65 9.81
CA ALA A 44 -5.55 2.42 9.68
C ALA A 44 -6.16 3.23 8.53
N ARG A 45 -5.76 4.50 8.35
CA ARG A 45 -6.22 5.33 7.22
C ARG A 45 -5.72 4.79 5.88
N ALA A 46 -4.47 4.34 5.81
CA ALA A 46 -3.90 3.77 4.60
C ALA A 46 -4.67 2.51 4.16
N VAL A 47 -4.98 1.60 5.10
CA VAL A 47 -5.79 0.40 4.83
C VAL A 47 -7.17 0.77 4.28
N VAL A 48 -7.86 1.74 4.89
CA VAL A 48 -9.17 2.21 4.40
C VAL A 48 -9.09 2.79 2.98
N MET A 49 -8.03 3.54 2.66
CA MET A 49 -7.82 4.05 1.31
C MET A 49 -7.58 2.93 0.30
N LEU A 50 -6.77 1.92 0.65
CA LEU A 50 -6.53 0.75 -0.19
C LEU A 50 -7.79 -0.07 -0.40
N ASP A 51 -8.63 -0.26 0.64
CA ASP A 51 -9.94 -0.90 0.50
C ASP A 51 -10.82 -0.15 -0.51
N GLY A 52 -10.80 1.19 -0.48
CA GLY A 52 -11.50 2.02 -1.47
C GLY A 52 -11.02 1.79 -2.90
N VAL A 53 -9.70 1.76 -3.12
CA VAL A 53 -9.09 1.48 -4.44
C VAL A 53 -9.45 0.06 -4.91
N LEU A 54 -9.36 -0.92 -4.01
CA LEU A 54 -9.64 -2.31 -4.31
C LEU A 54 -11.12 -2.56 -4.60
N ALA A 55 -12.02 -1.94 -3.84
CA ALA A 55 -13.46 -1.98 -4.08
C ALA A 55 -13.81 -1.36 -5.42
N PHE A 56 -13.22 -0.21 -5.76
CA PHE A 56 -13.42 0.44 -7.05
C PHE A 56 -12.91 -0.41 -8.21
N SER A 57 -11.69 -0.96 -8.10
CA SER A 57 -11.12 -1.86 -9.11
C SER A 57 -11.96 -3.13 -9.27
N THR A 58 -12.42 -3.71 -8.16
CA THR A 58 -13.32 -4.88 -8.17
C THR A 58 -14.64 -4.58 -8.86
N LEU A 59 -15.26 -3.42 -8.56
CA LEU A 59 -16.48 -2.98 -9.21
C LEU A 59 -16.29 -2.85 -10.73
N LEU A 60 -15.18 -2.25 -11.16
CA LEU A 60 -14.84 -2.12 -12.59
C LEU A 60 -14.71 -3.49 -13.27
N GLN A 61 -14.07 -4.46 -12.63
CA GLN A 61 -13.95 -5.83 -13.15
C GLN A 61 -15.30 -6.55 -13.20
N VAL A 62 -16.16 -6.37 -12.18
CA VAL A 62 -17.53 -6.92 -12.17
C VAL A 62 -18.37 -6.33 -13.30
N VAL A 63 -18.33 -5.01 -13.50
CA VAL A 63 -19.05 -4.36 -14.61
C VAL A 63 -18.56 -4.91 -15.97
N TYR A 64 -17.25 -5.08 -16.14
CA TYR A 64 -16.70 -5.70 -17.34
C TYR A 64 -17.13 -7.18 -17.50
N LEU A 65 -17.22 -7.93 -16.40
CA LEU A 65 -17.72 -9.31 -16.38
C LEU A 65 -19.21 -9.43 -16.72
N LEU A 66 -20.00 -8.37 -16.52
CA LEU A 66 -21.41 -8.35 -16.93
C LEU A 66 -21.61 -7.82 -18.37
N LYS A 67 -20.62 -7.15 -18.95
CA LYS A 67 -20.70 -6.58 -20.30
C LYS A 67 -20.64 -7.65 -21.39
N GLN A 68 -21.69 -7.73 -22.23
CA GLN A 68 -21.81 -8.75 -23.28
C GLN A 68 -20.75 -8.64 -24.38
N SER A 69 -20.31 -7.43 -24.74
CA SER A 69 -19.38 -7.23 -25.87
C SER A 69 -17.97 -7.75 -25.58
N ARG A 70 -17.57 -7.88 -24.30
CA ARG A 70 -16.22 -8.28 -23.86
C ARG A 70 -15.06 -7.44 -24.40
N MET A 71 -15.37 -6.35 -25.10
CA MET A 71 -14.43 -5.37 -25.61
C MET A 71 -13.89 -4.52 -24.47
N SER A 72 -12.64 -4.06 -24.59
CA SER A 72 -12.04 -3.18 -23.59
C SER A 72 -12.95 -1.98 -23.31
N PRO A 73 -13.32 -1.71 -22.04
CA PRO A 73 -14.11 -0.52 -21.68
C PRO A 73 -13.43 0.78 -22.12
N LEU A 74 -12.10 0.77 -22.19
CA LEU A 74 -11.30 1.91 -22.61
C LEU A 74 -11.53 2.31 -24.06
N PHE A 75 -12.15 1.47 -24.91
CA PHE A 75 -12.51 1.87 -26.27
C PHE A 75 -13.58 2.97 -26.31
N GLU A 76 -14.39 3.12 -25.26
CA GLU A 76 -15.39 4.19 -25.17
C GLU A 76 -14.74 5.55 -24.90
N LEU A 77 -13.61 5.57 -24.18
CA LEU A 77 -12.86 6.78 -23.87
C LEU A 77 -11.76 7.08 -24.90
N PHE A 78 -11.14 6.02 -25.43
CA PHE A 78 -10.01 6.08 -26.34
C PHE A 78 -10.27 5.18 -27.55
N PRO A 79 -10.95 5.70 -28.59
CA PRO A 79 -11.28 4.94 -29.77
C PRO A 79 -10.02 4.38 -30.45
N PRO A 80 -10.02 3.09 -30.83
CA PRO A 80 -8.86 2.46 -31.47
C PRO A 80 -8.69 2.90 -32.92
N SER A 81 -7.44 2.92 -33.39
CA SER A 81 -7.09 3.21 -34.79
C SER A 81 -7.55 2.09 -35.73
N ALA A 82 -7.82 2.43 -37.00
CA ALA A 82 -8.34 1.50 -38.00
C ALA A 82 -7.44 0.29 -38.31
N THR A 83 -6.14 0.38 -38.00
CA THR A 83 -5.15 -0.68 -38.26
C THR A 83 -5.01 -1.68 -37.11
N THR A 84 -5.69 -1.45 -35.99
CA THR A 84 -5.46 -2.22 -34.75
C THR A 84 -6.47 -3.35 -34.61
N SER A 85 -6.00 -4.53 -34.19
CA SER A 85 -6.89 -5.65 -33.88
C SER A 85 -7.81 -5.31 -32.70
N LEU A 86 -9.11 -5.30 -32.99
CA LEU A 86 -10.20 -5.02 -32.06
C LEU A 86 -10.63 -6.27 -31.27
N GLU A 87 -10.25 -7.45 -31.73
CA GLU A 87 -10.74 -8.68 -31.11
C GLU A 87 -10.18 -8.81 -29.67
N PRO A 88 -11.03 -9.23 -28.70
CA PRO A 88 -10.62 -9.37 -27.31
C PRO A 88 -9.54 -10.43 -27.14
N ILE A 89 -8.87 -10.44 -25.98
CA ILE A 89 -7.99 -11.53 -25.61
C ILE A 89 -8.79 -12.86 -25.54
N PRO A 90 -8.17 -14.01 -25.83
CA PRO A 90 -8.79 -15.31 -25.62
C PRO A 90 -9.23 -15.49 -24.17
N ALA A 91 -10.37 -16.16 -23.96
CA ALA A 91 -10.93 -16.43 -22.63
C ALA A 91 -11.01 -15.19 -21.70
N PRO A 92 -11.62 -14.06 -22.14
CA PRO A 92 -11.62 -12.82 -21.37
C PRO A 92 -12.32 -13.01 -20.01
N VAL A 93 -13.37 -13.84 -19.97
CA VAL A 93 -14.09 -14.18 -18.73
C VAL A 93 -13.18 -14.84 -17.70
N LEU A 94 -12.32 -15.78 -18.13
CA LEU A 94 -11.39 -16.47 -17.23
C LEU A 94 -10.42 -15.47 -16.60
N PHE A 95 -9.86 -14.57 -17.39
CA PHE A 95 -8.92 -13.56 -16.90
C PHE A 95 -9.58 -12.51 -16.00
N THR A 96 -10.83 -12.14 -16.27
CA THR A 96 -11.59 -11.26 -15.36
C THR A 96 -11.89 -11.95 -14.04
N VAL A 97 -12.28 -13.24 -14.06
CA VAL A 97 -12.47 -14.03 -12.82
C VAL A 97 -11.16 -14.15 -12.05
N LEU A 98 -10.04 -14.40 -12.75
CA LEU A 98 -8.72 -14.40 -12.13
C LEU A 98 -8.42 -13.06 -11.47
N ALA A 99 -8.67 -11.92 -12.15
CA ALA A 99 -8.48 -10.59 -11.56
C ALA A 99 -9.29 -10.40 -10.26
N LEU A 100 -10.54 -10.87 -10.22
CA LEU A 100 -11.36 -10.83 -9.02
C LEU A 100 -10.79 -11.70 -7.89
N LEU A 101 -10.25 -12.88 -8.22
CA LEU A 101 -9.56 -13.74 -7.24
C LEU A 101 -8.27 -13.08 -6.72
N LEU A 102 -7.52 -12.39 -7.58
CA LEU A 102 -6.35 -11.63 -7.15
C LEU A 102 -6.75 -10.50 -6.21
N HIS A 103 -7.84 -9.78 -6.46
CA HIS A 103 -8.34 -8.78 -5.52
C HIS A 103 -8.77 -9.39 -4.19
N ALA A 104 -9.47 -10.54 -4.20
CA ALA A 104 -9.82 -11.25 -2.98
C ALA A 104 -8.57 -11.66 -2.18
N ASN A 105 -7.51 -12.09 -2.88
CA ASN A 105 -6.21 -12.35 -2.25
C ASN A 105 -5.59 -11.10 -1.61
N LEU A 106 -5.72 -9.93 -2.24
CA LEU A 106 -5.25 -8.66 -1.67
C LEU A 106 -6.03 -8.25 -0.42
N VAL A 107 -7.35 -8.52 -0.37
CA VAL A 107 -8.15 -8.30 0.86
C VAL A 107 -7.58 -9.10 2.02
N LEU A 108 -7.18 -10.35 1.78
CA LEU A 108 -6.60 -11.20 2.82
C LEU A 108 -5.24 -10.69 3.32
N HIS A 109 -4.45 -10.02 2.47
CA HIS A 109 -3.22 -9.33 2.89
C HIS A 109 -3.51 -8.12 3.77
N LEU A 110 -4.51 -7.31 3.41
CA LEU A 110 -4.87 -6.09 4.16
C LEU A 110 -5.55 -6.38 5.50
N HIS A 111 -6.26 -7.51 5.59
CA HIS A 111 -7.07 -7.86 6.76
C HIS A 111 -6.66 -9.24 7.30
N PRO A 112 -5.48 -9.36 7.94
CA PRO A 112 -4.99 -10.64 8.48
C PRO A 112 -5.93 -11.24 9.54
N ALA A 113 -6.73 -10.40 10.21
CA ALA A 113 -7.78 -10.85 11.13
C ALA A 113 -8.80 -11.79 10.46
N LEU A 114 -9.05 -11.65 9.14
CA LEU A 114 -9.92 -12.57 8.40
C LEU A 114 -9.33 -13.97 8.38
N THR A 115 -8.03 -14.12 8.09
CA THR A 115 -7.38 -15.44 8.08
C THR A 115 -7.23 -16.05 9.47
N SER A 116 -7.05 -15.23 10.51
CA SER A 116 -6.92 -15.72 11.88
C SER A 116 -8.27 -16.13 12.49
N SER A 117 -9.36 -15.48 12.10
CA SER A 117 -10.69 -15.69 12.69
C SER A 117 -11.59 -16.62 11.88
N SER A 118 -11.25 -16.88 10.62
CA SER A 118 -12.04 -17.72 9.71
C SER A 118 -11.20 -18.83 9.11
N SER A 119 -11.83 -19.91 8.66
CA SER A 119 -11.17 -21.01 7.96
C SER A 119 -10.78 -20.65 6.51
N LEU A 120 -10.52 -19.36 6.25
CA LEU A 120 -10.05 -18.89 4.96
C LEU A 120 -8.59 -19.29 4.75
N PRO A 121 -8.19 -19.56 3.49
CA PRO A 121 -6.80 -19.88 3.19
C PRO A 121 -5.89 -18.68 3.47
N LEU A 122 -4.63 -18.97 3.78
CA LEU A 122 -3.58 -17.95 3.89
C LEU A 122 -3.44 -17.23 2.53
N PRO A 123 -3.23 -15.90 2.50
CA PRO A 123 -3.00 -15.19 1.26
C PRO A 123 -1.80 -15.76 0.50
N LEU A 124 -1.96 -15.85 -0.82
CA LEU A 124 -0.88 -16.17 -1.74
C LEU A 124 0.20 -15.08 -1.70
N PRO A 125 1.50 -15.45 -1.75
CA PRO A 125 2.59 -14.48 -1.80
C PRO A 125 2.51 -13.56 -3.01
N TYR A 126 2.92 -12.29 -2.87
CA TYR A 126 2.88 -11.30 -3.96
C TYR A 126 3.54 -11.79 -5.25
N ALA A 127 4.67 -12.51 -5.17
CA ALA A 127 5.34 -13.08 -6.35
C ALA A 127 4.41 -13.96 -7.19
N THR A 128 3.59 -14.79 -6.54
CA THR A 128 2.60 -15.65 -7.24
C THR A 128 1.43 -14.84 -7.77
N THR A 129 0.99 -13.82 -7.01
CA THR A 129 -0.06 -12.88 -7.44
C THR A 129 0.35 -12.12 -8.71
N TYR A 130 1.60 -11.66 -8.80
CA TYR A 130 2.14 -11.06 -10.03
C TYR A 130 2.23 -12.05 -11.18
N ALA A 131 2.78 -13.24 -10.93
CA ALA A 131 2.92 -14.25 -11.97
C ALA A 131 1.57 -14.57 -12.63
N LEU A 132 0.52 -14.72 -11.82
CA LEU A 132 -0.85 -14.94 -12.31
C LEU A 132 -1.44 -13.68 -12.97
N GLY A 133 -1.26 -12.50 -12.38
CA GLY A 133 -1.80 -11.25 -12.91
C GLY A 133 -1.20 -10.84 -14.26
N CYS A 134 0.08 -11.17 -14.49
CA CYS A 134 0.78 -10.82 -15.73
C CYS A 134 0.39 -11.68 -16.93
N VAL A 135 -0.32 -12.79 -16.75
CA VAL A 135 -0.67 -13.70 -17.87
C VAL A 135 -1.54 -13.00 -18.93
N ALA A 136 -2.58 -12.28 -18.50
CA ALA A 136 -3.47 -11.57 -19.43
C ALA A 136 -2.78 -10.42 -20.20
N PRO A 137 -2.05 -9.47 -19.56
CA PRO A 137 -1.38 -8.40 -20.29
C PRO A 137 -0.24 -8.91 -21.18
N THR A 138 0.52 -9.92 -20.76
CA THR A 138 1.56 -10.52 -21.62
C THR A 138 0.94 -11.19 -22.84
N LEU A 139 -0.15 -11.95 -22.67
CA LEU A 139 -0.88 -12.53 -23.79
C LEU A 139 -1.43 -11.45 -24.74
N GLY A 140 -1.96 -10.35 -24.20
CA GLY A 140 -2.40 -9.19 -24.98
C GLY A 140 -1.29 -8.59 -25.85
N LEU A 141 -0.09 -8.46 -25.29
CA LEU A 141 1.10 -8.02 -26.02
C LEU A 141 1.54 -9.02 -27.11
N PHE A 142 1.62 -10.31 -26.77
CA PHE A 142 2.00 -11.37 -27.72
C PHE A 142 1.04 -11.47 -28.91
N LEU A 143 -0.24 -11.23 -28.68
CA LEU A 143 -1.27 -11.26 -29.73
C LEU A 143 -1.42 -9.91 -30.45
N ALA A 144 -0.54 -8.93 -30.19
CA ALA A 144 -0.58 -7.59 -30.78
C ALA A 144 -1.97 -6.94 -30.69
N ARG A 145 -2.64 -7.12 -29.54
CA ARG A 145 -3.95 -6.50 -29.28
C ARG A 145 -3.82 -4.99 -29.11
N ALA A 146 -4.94 -4.29 -29.28
CA ALA A 146 -5.00 -2.86 -29.01
C ALA A 146 -4.41 -2.52 -27.64
N TRP A 147 -3.64 -1.43 -27.54
CA TRP A 147 -2.98 -1.02 -26.30
C TRP A 147 -3.99 -0.78 -25.17
N GLN A 148 -5.22 -0.36 -25.50
CA GLN A 148 -6.33 -0.22 -24.56
C GLN A 148 -6.71 -1.55 -23.90
N THR A 149 -6.61 -2.66 -24.63
CA THR A 149 -6.86 -4.00 -24.09
C THR A 149 -5.75 -4.39 -23.13
N THR A 150 -4.49 -4.21 -23.55
CA THR A 150 -3.32 -4.50 -22.70
C THR A 150 -3.35 -3.67 -21.42
N LEU A 151 -3.62 -2.37 -21.53
CA LEU A 151 -3.73 -1.46 -20.39
C LEU A 151 -4.84 -1.91 -19.45
N TRP A 152 -6.03 -2.22 -19.99
CA TRP A 152 -7.15 -2.72 -19.18
C TRP A 152 -6.78 -4.00 -18.42
N THR A 153 -6.16 -4.96 -19.10
CA THR A 153 -5.74 -6.24 -18.49
C THR A 153 -4.56 -6.08 -17.51
N SER A 154 -3.85 -4.96 -17.55
CA SER A 154 -2.77 -4.65 -16.61
C SER A 154 -3.27 -4.03 -15.30
N LEU A 155 -4.50 -3.53 -15.24
CA LEU A 155 -5.04 -2.86 -14.04
C LEU A 155 -4.95 -3.71 -12.77
N PRO A 156 -5.29 -5.01 -12.76
CA PRO A 156 -5.16 -5.83 -11.56
C PRO A 156 -3.70 -5.89 -11.05
N VAL A 157 -2.73 -5.97 -11.96
CA VAL A 157 -1.30 -5.98 -11.62
C VAL A 157 -0.86 -4.66 -10.99
N LEU A 158 -1.34 -3.53 -11.52
CA LEU A 158 -1.06 -2.21 -10.94
C LEU A 158 -1.65 -2.07 -9.52
N VAL A 159 -2.84 -2.64 -9.28
CA VAL A 159 -3.43 -2.66 -7.93
C VAL A 159 -2.63 -3.54 -6.98
N VAL A 160 -2.13 -4.69 -7.43
CA VAL A 160 -1.22 -5.54 -6.62
C VAL A 160 0.03 -4.75 -6.23
N LEU A 161 0.62 -4.03 -7.18
CA LEU A 161 1.80 -3.19 -6.94
C LEU A 161 1.52 -2.10 -5.92
N LEU A 162 0.43 -1.36 -6.07
CA LEU A 162 0.06 -0.31 -5.14
C LEU A 162 -0.16 -0.86 -3.72
N VAL A 163 -0.93 -1.96 -3.60
CA VAL A 163 -1.21 -2.59 -2.31
C VAL A 163 0.08 -3.07 -1.65
N GLN A 164 0.96 -3.72 -2.41
CA GLN A 164 2.23 -4.18 -1.88
C GLN A 164 3.10 -3.00 -1.42
N SER A 165 3.27 -1.96 -2.24
CA SER A 165 4.11 -0.81 -1.88
C SER A 165 3.66 -0.16 -0.58
N VAL A 166 2.35 0.04 -0.40
CA VAL A 166 1.83 0.61 0.85
C VAL A 166 2.01 -0.37 2.00
N HIS A 167 1.72 -1.66 1.80
CA HIS A 167 1.90 -2.68 2.85
C HIS A 167 3.37 -2.76 3.32
N ASP A 168 4.32 -2.72 2.39
CA ASP A 168 5.76 -2.71 2.71
C ASP A 168 6.11 -1.46 3.53
N THR A 169 5.59 -0.28 3.17
CA THR A 169 5.77 0.95 3.98
C THR A 169 5.18 0.85 5.39
N LEU A 170 4.00 0.22 5.55
CA LEU A 170 3.41 0.02 6.88
C LEU A 170 4.28 -0.91 7.73
N LYS A 171 4.78 -2.00 7.13
CA LYS A 171 5.67 -2.96 7.80
C LYS A 171 7.00 -2.32 8.21
N GLU A 172 7.58 -1.50 7.34
CA GLU A 172 8.79 -0.72 7.65
C GLU A 172 8.54 0.24 8.84
N GLY A 173 7.36 0.86 8.91
CA GLY A 173 6.99 1.72 10.05
C GLY A 173 6.92 0.96 11.38
N ASP A 174 6.32 -0.23 11.37
CA ASP A 174 6.25 -1.10 12.56
C ASP A 174 7.64 -1.60 12.98
N GLU A 175 8.50 -1.95 12.02
CA GLU A 175 9.87 -2.38 12.28
C GLU A 175 10.73 -1.24 12.84
N ALA A 176 10.61 -0.03 12.31
CA ALA A 176 11.32 1.15 12.80
C ALA A 176 10.92 1.51 14.24
N LEU A 177 9.64 1.37 14.59
CA LEU A 177 9.17 1.57 15.95
C LEU A 177 9.72 0.50 16.91
N ALA A 178 9.73 -0.77 16.48
CA ALA A 178 10.34 -1.84 17.25
C ALA A 178 11.85 -1.63 17.45
N GLU A 179 12.56 -1.12 16.45
CA GLU A 179 13.97 -0.75 16.55
C GLU A 179 14.18 0.40 17.53
N LEU A 180 13.35 1.46 17.48
CA LEU A 180 13.40 2.58 18.44
C LEU A 180 13.27 2.11 19.89
N GLU A 181 12.41 1.13 20.16
CA GLU A 181 12.29 0.54 21.49
C GLU A 181 13.57 -0.15 21.97
N THR A 182 14.34 -0.76 21.06
CA THR A 182 15.63 -1.37 21.41
C THR A 182 16.74 -0.36 21.67
N LEU A 183 16.57 0.88 21.20
CA LEU A 183 17.54 1.98 21.34
C LEU A 183 17.33 2.82 22.60
N LYS A 184 16.29 2.54 23.39
CA LYS A 184 16.05 3.21 24.68
C LYS A 184 17.30 3.13 25.56
N TYR A 185 17.72 4.28 26.09
CA TYR A 185 18.90 4.38 26.94
C TYR A 185 18.58 5.08 28.26
N THR A 186 19.31 4.70 29.31
CA THR A 186 19.28 5.43 30.58
C THR A 186 20.12 6.69 30.45
N ALA A 187 19.45 7.84 30.47
CA ALA A 187 20.13 9.12 30.49
C ALA A 187 20.89 9.28 31.83
N PRO A 188 22.17 9.71 31.82
CA PRO A 188 22.86 10.03 33.06
C PRO A 188 22.13 11.20 33.73
N GLY A 189 21.56 10.94 34.91
CA GLY A 189 20.92 12.00 35.71
C GLY A 189 21.93 13.08 36.12
N PRO A 190 21.46 14.29 36.49
CA PRO A 190 22.30 15.30 37.12
C PRO A 190 22.86 14.85 38.47
#